data_AF-A0A8C7XPU9-F1
#
_entry.id   AF-A0A8C7XPU9-F1
#
_cell.length_a   1.000
_cell.length_b   1.000
_cell.length_c   1.000
_cell.angle_alpha   90.00
_cell.angle_beta   90.00
_cell.angle_gamma   90.00
#
_symmetry.space_group_name_H-M   'P 1'
#
loop_
_entity.id
_entity.type
_entity.pdbx_description
1 polymer ?
#
loop_
_entity_poly.entity_id
_entity_poly.type
_entity_poly.pdbx_seq_one_letter_code
_entity_poly.pdbx_strand_id
1 'polypeptide(L)'
;MLRWVILLTFIGICAGAAEQKRKTVKPNPLSKGWGDEINWVQSYGEGLSKAVRSQKPLMVIHHKDECPYSQALKKAFVANDTIQKMAKDEFVMINLVEEAMDKNLAPDGYYVPRILFVDPSLTVRADITGRYSNRHYAYAPEDIALRE
;
A
#
# COMPACT_ATOMS: atom_id res chain seq x y z
N MET A 1 32.22 51.01 -38.99
CA MET A 1 33.36 50.07 -38.95
C MET A 1 33.18 49.22 -37.69
N LEU A 2 32.41 48.13 -37.79
CA LEU A 2 32.90 46.75 -37.79
C LEU A 2 33.02 46.21 -36.34
N ARG A 3 31.96 45.56 -35.81
CA ARG A 3 31.76 44.09 -35.78
C ARG A 3 32.84 43.37 -34.95
N TRP A 4 32.37 42.51 -34.03
CA TRP A 4 33.09 41.56 -33.15
C TRP A 4 33.25 42.13 -31.72
N VAL A 5 32.78 41.52 -30.62
CA VAL A 5 32.55 40.11 -30.29
C VAL A 5 31.37 40.02 -29.32
N ILE A 6 30.33 39.29 -29.73
CA ILE A 6 29.34 38.70 -28.83
C ILE A 6 29.98 37.42 -28.29
N LEU A 7 30.35 37.39 -27.02
CA LEU A 7 30.38 36.23 -26.12
C LEU A 7 31.11 36.66 -24.85
N LEU A 8 30.44 36.59 -23.70
CA LEU A 8 30.96 35.94 -22.48
C LEU A 8 29.85 35.95 -21.42
N THR A 9 29.14 34.81 -21.39
CA THR A 9 28.72 34.10 -20.18
C THR A 9 27.67 34.73 -19.27
N PHE A 10 26.40 34.57 -19.65
CA PHE A 10 25.34 34.26 -18.68
C PHE A 10 25.62 32.86 -18.11
N ILE A 11 26.36 32.80 -17.00
CA ILE A 11 26.44 31.58 -16.17
C ILE A 11 25.75 31.90 -14.85
N GLY A 12 24.64 31.21 -14.61
CA GLY A 12 23.90 31.27 -13.35
C GLY A 12 22.59 30.50 -13.39
N ILE A 13 22.53 29.40 -14.16
CA ILE A 13 21.42 28.45 -14.12
C ILE A 13 21.68 27.47 -12.97
N CYS A 14 20.69 27.41 -12.07
CA CYS A 14 20.26 26.29 -11.23
C CYS A 14 21.27 25.62 -10.30
N ALA A 15 21.00 25.70 -8.99
CA ALA A 15 20.98 24.51 -8.12
C ALA A 15 20.25 24.82 -6.80
N GLY A 16 18.97 25.19 -6.88
CA GLY A 16 18.08 25.01 -5.74
C GLY A 16 17.66 23.55 -5.66
N ALA A 17 18.60 22.65 -5.31
CA ALA A 17 18.22 21.30 -4.92
C ALA A 17 17.50 21.43 -3.57
N ALA A 18 16.16 21.54 -3.63
CA ALA A 18 15.33 21.41 -2.46
C ALA A 18 15.49 19.97 -1.94
N GLU A 19 16.46 19.77 -1.07
CA GLU A 19 16.65 18.54 -0.34
C GLU A 19 15.39 18.34 0.51
N GLN A 20 14.51 17.43 0.06
CA GLN A 20 13.36 17.01 0.84
C GLN A 20 13.89 16.40 2.13
N LYS A 21 13.86 17.16 3.23
CA LYS A 21 14.08 16.63 4.57
C LYS A 21 13.12 15.46 4.78
N ARG A 22 13.63 14.23 4.67
CA ARG A 22 12.91 13.03 5.09
C ARG A 22 12.51 13.23 6.55
N LYS A 23 11.22 13.46 6.80
CA LYS A 23 10.67 13.43 8.15
C LYS A 23 10.97 12.04 8.72
N THR A 24 11.63 11.98 9.87
CA THR A 24 11.78 10.73 10.63
C THR A 24 10.40 10.29 11.10
N VAL A 25 9.80 9.33 10.41
CA VAL A 25 8.54 8.71 10.78
C VAL A 25 8.78 7.82 12.01
N LYS A 26 7.92 7.96 13.04
CA LYS A 26 7.99 7.09 14.22
C LYS A 26 7.50 5.69 13.84
N PRO A 27 8.18 4.60 14.27
CA PRO A 27 7.72 3.24 14.00
C PRO A 27 6.30 3.02 14.53
N ASN A 28 5.43 2.45 13.71
CA ASN A 28 4.07 2.08 14.11
C ASN A 28 4.01 0.55 14.31
N PRO A 29 3.91 0.05 15.55
CA PRO A 29 3.91 -1.40 15.79
C PRO A 29 2.79 -2.16 15.08
N LEU A 30 1.64 -1.51 14.83
CA LEU A 30 0.52 -2.11 14.12
C LEU A 30 0.78 -2.25 12.62
N SER A 31 1.73 -1.49 12.06
CA SER A 31 2.05 -1.56 10.63
C SER A 31 2.69 -2.89 10.24
N LYS A 32 3.42 -3.54 11.16
CA LYS A 32 4.26 -4.71 10.87
C LYS A 32 5.17 -4.52 9.65
N GLY A 33 5.56 -3.27 9.37
CA GLY A 33 6.37 -2.86 8.24
C GLY A 33 5.62 -2.69 6.92
N TRP A 34 4.28 -2.65 6.91
CA TRP A 34 3.47 -2.35 5.71
C TRP A 34 3.29 -0.84 5.45
N GLY A 35 3.77 0.03 6.34
CA GLY A 35 3.73 1.47 6.18
C GLY A 35 3.42 2.16 7.50
N ASP A 36 4.42 2.84 8.07
CA ASP A 36 4.30 3.41 9.42
C ASP A 36 3.40 4.65 9.50
N GLU A 37 3.20 5.34 8.37
CA GLU A 37 2.33 6.51 8.28
C GLU A 37 0.84 6.17 8.08
N ILE A 38 0.51 4.89 7.87
CA ILE A 38 -0.87 4.43 7.68
C ILE A 38 -1.53 4.25 9.06
N ASN A 39 -2.81 4.62 9.15
CA ASN A 39 -3.62 4.46 10.36
C ASN A 39 -4.22 3.05 10.44
N TRP A 40 -3.43 2.10 10.93
CA TRP A 40 -3.83 0.69 11.11
C TRP A 40 -4.82 0.50 12.26
N VAL A 41 -5.85 -0.33 12.06
CA VAL A 41 -6.73 -0.82 13.14
C VAL A 41 -6.15 -2.06 13.80
N GLN A 42 -6.54 -2.34 15.05
CA GLN A 42 -5.98 -3.44 15.84
C GLN A 42 -6.68 -4.78 15.58
N SER A 43 -7.97 -4.76 15.24
CA SER A 43 -8.77 -5.99 15.05
C SER A 43 -9.71 -5.89 13.85
N TYR A 44 -10.09 -7.05 13.31
CA TYR A 44 -11.02 -7.11 12.18
C TYR A 44 -12.38 -6.47 12.52
N GLY A 45 -12.92 -6.73 13.71
CA GLY A 45 -14.18 -6.13 14.17
C GLY A 45 -14.12 -4.60 14.31
N GLU A 46 -12.99 -4.07 14.79
CA GLU A 46 -12.74 -2.62 14.80
C GLU A 46 -12.69 -2.07 13.36
N GLY A 47 -12.01 -2.78 12.45
CA GLY A 47 -11.92 -2.45 11.04
C GLY A 47 -13.29 -2.34 10.37
N LEU A 48 -14.15 -3.34 10.56
CA LEU A 48 -15.53 -3.33 10.04
C LEU A 48 -16.33 -2.16 10.61
N SER A 49 -16.28 -1.96 11.92
CA SER A 49 -16.99 -0.85 12.59
C SER A 49 -16.54 0.52 12.07
N LYS A 50 -15.24 0.69 11.83
CA LYS A 50 -14.66 1.92 11.30
C LYS A 50 -14.98 2.10 9.81
N ALA A 51 -15.02 1.03 9.02
CA ALA A 51 -15.40 1.06 7.61
C ALA A 51 -16.83 1.60 7.43
N VAL A 52 -17.78 1.04 8.19
CA VAL A 52 -19.18 1.51 8.21
C VAL A 52 -19.26 2.98 8.63
N ARG A 53 -18.60 3.36 9.73
CA ARG A 53 -18.67 4.73 10.25
C ARG A 53 -18.05 5.78 9.34
N SER A 54 -16.94 5.43 8.69
CA SER A 54 -16.20 6.36 7.82
C SER A 54 -16.62 6.31 6.36
N GLN A 55 -17.49 5.36 5.99
CA GLN A 55 -17.87 5.07 4.60
C GLN A 55 -16.65 4.82 3.71
N LYS A 56 -15.64 4.15 4.26
CA LYS A 56 -14.41 3.74 3.55
C LYS A 56 -14.32 2.23 3.49
N PRO A 57 -13.91 1.65 2.35
CA PRO A 57 -13.65 0.23 2.27
C PRO A 57 -12.53 -0.19 3.24
N LEU A 58 -12.62 -1.42 3.74
CA LEU A 58 -11.58 -2.05 4.55
C LEU A 58 -10.69 -2.90 3.64
N MET A 59 -9.39 -2.63 3.65
CA MET A 59 -8.37 -3.48 3.01
C MET A 59 -7.77 -4.41 4.05
N VAL A 60 -7.85 -5.71 3.80
CA VAL A 60 -7.38 -6.77 4.71
C VAL A 60 -6.18 -7.48 4.08
N ILE A 61 -5.01 -7.34 4.68
CA ILE A 61 -3.77 -7.96 4.22
C ILE A 61 -3.43 -9.15 5.12
N HIS A 62 -3.66 -10.39 4.65
CA HIS A 62 -3.17 -11.58 5.32
C HIS A 62 -1.73 -11.86 4.89
N HIS A 63 -0.83 -12.03 5.84
CA HIS A 63 0.60 -12.23 5.57
C HIS A 63 1.25 -13.10 6.65
N LYS A 64 2.50 -13.50 6.44
CA LYS A 64 3.34 -14.13 7.48
C LYS A 64 4.71 -13.50 7.49
N ASP A 65 5.26 -13.30 8.69
CA ASP A 65 6.58 -12.72 8.87
C ASP A 65 7.68 -13.60 8.24
N GLU A 66 7.54 -14.93 8.33
CA GLU A 66 8.49 -15.90 7.76
C GLU A 66 8.06 -16.40 6.36
N CYS A 67 7.40 -15.56 5.55
CA CYS A 67 7.04 -15.90 4.17
C CYS A 67 7.79 -15.00 3.17
N PRO A 68 8.62 -15.56 2.27
CA PRO A 68 9.39 -14.76 1.32
C PRO A 68 8.50 -13.94 0.37
N TYR A 69 7.37 -14.48 -0.07
CA TYR A 69 6.40 -13.78 -0.92
C TYR A 69 5.74 -12.61 -0.18
N SER A 70 5.38 -12.79 1.11
CA SER A 70 4.83 -11.72 1.95
C SER A 70 5.83 -10.58 2.14
N GLN A 71 7.10 -10.92 2.42
CA GLN A 71 8.16 -9.92 2.58
C GLN A 71 8.45 -9.16 1.27
N ALA A 72 8.44 -9.85 0.13
CA ALA A 72 8.64 -9.22 -1.17
C ALA A 72 7.51 -8.23 -1.49
N LEU A 73 6.24 -8.65 -1.36
CA LEU A 73 5.09 -7.79 -1.59
C LEU A 73 5.09 -6.59 -0.64
N LYS A 74 5.38 -6.80 0.65
CA LYS A 74 5.46 -5.73 1.65
C LYS A 74 6.48 -4.66 1.27
N LYS A 75 7.68 -5.07 0.82
CA LYS A 75 8.72 -4.12 0.37
C LYS A 75 8.23 -3.27 -0.82
N ALA A 76 7.59 -3.90 -1.79
CA ALA A 76 7.02 -3.20 -2.95
C ALA A 76 5.87 -2.26 -2.56
N PHE A 77 5.01 -2.68 -1.62
CA PHE A 77 3.91 -1.88 -1.09
C PHE A 77 4.40 -0.62 -0.35
N VAL A 78 5.46 -0.74 0.45
CA VAL A 78 6.08 0.40 1.14
C VAL A 78 6.80 1.33 0.19
N ALA A 79 7.42 0.81 -0.87
CA ALA A 79 8.16 1.61 -1.84
C ALA A 79 7.26 2.43 -2.78
N ASN A 80 5.95 2.15 -2.83
CA ASN A 80 5.02 2.82 -3.72
C ASN A 80 4.24 3.93 -2.99
N ASP A 81 4.67 5.18 -3.17
CA ASP A 81 4.05 6.36 -2.53
C ASP A 81 2.56 6.54 -2.89
N THR A 82 2.14 6.13 -4.10
CA THR A 82 0.74 6.24 -4.53
C THR A 82 -0.13 5.28 -3.73
N ILE A 83 0.33 4.03 -3.57
CA ILE A 83 -0.36 3.03 -2.74
C ILE A 83 -0.34 3.42 -1.27
N GLN A 84 0.79 3.91 -0.74
CA GLN A 84 0.87 4.39 0.64
C GLN A 84 -0.12 5.53 0.91
N LYS A 85 -0.21 6.49 -0.02
CA LYS A 85 -1.18 7.58 0.05
C LYS A 85 -2.62 7.07 0.00
N MET A 86 -2.94 6.19 -0.95
CA MET A 86 -4.27 5.61 -1.09
C MET A 86 -4.67 4.82 0.16
N ALA A 87 -3.78 3.97 0.67
CA ALA A 87 -4.00 3.20 1.90
C ALA A 87 -4.26 4.10 3.12
N LYS A 88 -3.57 5.24 3.21
CA LYS A 88 -3.73 6.21 4.29
C LYS A 88 -5.03 7.01 4.19
N ASP A 89 -5.38 7.43 2.99
CA ASP A 89 -6.41 8.43 2.76
C ASP A 89 -7.77 7.82 2.38
N GLU A 90 -7.80 6.69 1.68
CA GLU A 90 -9.02 6.13 1.07
C GLU A 90 -9.53 4.85 1.76
N PHE A 91 -8.68 4.16 2.54
CA PHE A 91 -9.01 2.87 3.15
C PHE A 91 -8.99 2.88 4.67
N VAL A 92 -9.78 1.99 5.26
CA VAL A 92 -9.48 1.44 6.59
C VAL A 92 -8.51 0.29 6.38
N MET A 93 -7.43 0.24 7.15
CA MET A 93 -6.31 -0.67 6.89
C MET A 93 -6.11 -1.64 8.05
N ILE A 94 -6.06 -2.94 7.74
CA ILE A 94 -5.66 -3.99 8.68
C ILE A 94 -4.70 -4.97 8.02
N ASN A 95 -3.71 -5.43 8.78
CA ASN A 95 -2.90 -6.58 8.41
C ASN A 95 -3.04 -7.67 9.47
N LEU A 96 -3.11 -8.91 9.02
CA LEU A 96 -3.38 -10.08 9.84
C LEU A 96 -2.27 -11.11 9.60
N VAL A 97 -1.63 -11.55 10.68
CA VAL A 97 -0.68 -12.67 10.63
C VAL A 97 -1.38 -14.01 10.85
N GLU A 98 -2.43 -13.98 11.66
CA GLU A 98 -3.33 -15.09 11.93
C GLU A 98 -4.65 -14.87 11.17
N GLU A 99 -5.30 -15.97 10.79
CA GLU A 99 -6.55 -15.92 10.03
C GLU A 99 -7.69 -15.33 10.86
N ALA A 100 -8.56 -14.55 10.20
CA ALA A 100 -9.79 -14.09 10.80
C ALA A 100 -10.82 -15.23 10.91
N MET A 101 -11.77 -15.10 11.84
CA MET A 101 -12.86 -16.09 11.99
C MET A 101 -13.84 -16.08 10.79
N ASP A 102 -13.84 -15.00 10.00
CA ASP A 102 -14.71 -14.83 8.84
C ASP A 102 -14.17 -15.62 7.64
N LYS A 103 -14.83 -16.73 7.32
CA LYS A 103 -14.45 -17.61 6.20
C LYS A 103 -14.57 -16.94 4.83
N ASN A 104 -15.32 -15.85 4.71
CA ASN A 104 -15.42 -15.09 3.46
C ASN A 104 -14.10 -14.41 3.08
N LEU A 105 -13.14 -14.30 4.01
CA LEU A 105 -11.79 -13.80 3.76
C LEU A 105 -10.81 -14.86 3.21
N ALA A 106 -11.29 -16.08 2.94
CA ALA A 106 -10.50 -17.16 2.36
C ALA A 106 -11.30 -17.99 1.33
N PRO A 107 -11.95 -17.36 0.32
CA PRO A 107 -12.89 -18.06 -0.57
C PRO A 107 -12.20 -19.07 -1.50
N ASP A 108 -10.88 -18.94 -1.74
CA ASP A 108 -10.05 -19.88 -2.51
C ASP A 108 -8.87 -20.44 -1.68
N GLY A 109 -8.94 -20.34 -0.34
CA GLY A 109 -7.99 -20.94 0.60
C GLY A 109 -7.17 -19.95 1.43
N TYR A 110 -6.28 -20.51 2.25
CA TYR A 110 -5.56 -19.80 3.31
C TYR A 110 -4.08 -19.55 2.96
N TYR A 111 -3.76 -19.29 1.70
CA TYR A 111 -2.40 -18.94 1.27
C TYR A 111 -2.06 -17.49 1.63
N VAL A 112 -0.77 -17.17 1.69
CA VAL A 112 -0.27 -15.80 1.93
C VAL A 112 0.84 -15.44 0.92
N PRO A 113 1.00 -14.14 0.57
CA PRO A 113 0.15 -13.02 0.97
C PRO A 113 -1.21 -13.06 0.26
N ARG A 114 -2.23 -12.53 0.92
CA ARG A 114 -3.61 -12.49 0.40
C ARG A 114 -4.27 -11.16 0.77
N ILE A 115 -4.79 -10.44 -0.23
CA ILE A 115 -5.42 -9.13 -0.03
C ILE A 115 -6.87 -9.20 -0.48
N LEU A 116 -7.79 -8.91 0.44
CA LEU A 116 -9.21 -8.77 0.15
C LEU A 116 -9.71 -7.40 0.57
N PHE A 117 -10.82 -6.99 -0.05
CA PHE A 117 -11.51 -5.75 0.28
C PHE A 117 -12.89 -6.06 0.85
N VAL A 118 -13.30 -5.30 1.87
CA VAL A 118 -14.65 -5.35 2.42
C VAL A 118 -15.30 -3.99 2.19
N ASP A 119 -16.45 -4.01 1.54
CA ASP A 119 -17.26 -2.84 1.28
C ASP A 119 -17.88 -2.29 2.59
N PRO A 120 -18.17 -0.98 2.71
CA PRO A 120 -18.88 -0.44 3.88
C PRO A 120 -20.24 -1.09 4.19
N SER A 121 -20.85 -1.80 3.23
CA SER A 121 -22.01 -2.68 3.43
C SER A 121 -21.71 -3.99 4.16
N LEU A 122 -20.46 -4.20 4.60
CA LEU A 122 -19.94 -5.43 5.22
C LEU A 122 -19.84 -6.63 4.27
N THR A 123 -19.85 -6.38 2.96
CA THR A 123 -19.72 -7.42 1.94
C THR A 123 -18.26 -7.58 1.53
N VAL A 124 -17.71 -8.79 1.62
CA VAL A 124 -16.39 -9.11 1.06
C VAL A 124 -16.47 -9.07 -0.48
N ARG A 125 -15.60 -8.29 -1.11
CA ARG A 125 -15.52 -8.11 -2.57
C ARG A 125 -14.70 -9.23 -3.23
N ALA A 126 -15.27 -10.43 -3.24
CA ALA A 126 -14.70 -11.62 -3.88
C ALA A 126 -14.61 -11.51 -5.42
N ASP A 127 -15.24 -10.49 -6.01
CA ASP A 127 -15.17 -10.15 -7.42
C ASP A 127 -13.88 -9.39 -7.80
N ILE A 128 -13.20 -8.77 -6.84
CA ILE A 128 -11.93 -8.07 -7.07
C ILE A 128 -10.78 -9.08 -6.94
N THR A 129 -10.24 -9.49 -8.10
CA THR A 129 -9.22 -10.53 -8.19
C THR A 129 -7.96 -10.03 -8.88
N GLY A 130 -6.81 -10.60 -8.50
CA GLY A 130 -5.54 -10.43 -9.18
C GLY A 130 -5.41 -11.37 -10.39
N ARG A 131 -4.21 -11.42 -10.96
CA ARG A 131 -3.95 -12.11 -12.24
C ARG A 131 -3.82 -13.63 -12.15
N TYR A 132 -3.67 -14.20 -10.94
CA TYR A 132 -3.36 -15.61 -10.76
C TYR A 132 -4.64 -16.44 -10.63
N SER A 133 -4.95 -17.23 -11.67
CA SER A 133 -6.20 -18.01 -11.75
C SER A 133 -6.33 -19.14 -10.71
N ASN A 134 -5.26 -19.50 -10.02
CA ASN A 134 -5.27 -20.50 -8.95
C ASN A 134 -5.16 -19.89 -7.54
N ARG A 135 -4.96 -18.57 -7.46
CA ARG A 135 -4.78 -17.79 -6.23
C ARG A 135 -5.28 -16.38 -6.49
N HIS A 136 -6.59 -16.22 -6.54
CA HIS A 136 -7.26 -15.01 -7.01
C HIS A 136 -6.95 -13.74 -6.22
N TYR A 137 -6.49 -13.87 -4.98
CA TYR A 137 -6.22 -12.74 -4.09
C TYR A 137 -4.73 -12.63 -3.71
N ALA A 138 -3.87 -13.41 -4.39
CA ALA A 138 -2.43 -13.26 -4.29
C ALA A 138 -1.95 -12.11 -5.18
N TYR A 139 -0.92 -11.40 -4.70
CA TYR A 139 -0.24 -10.34 -5.43
C TYR A 139 1.27 -10.50 -5.24
N ALA A 140 2.03 -10.25 -6.29
CA ALA A 140 3.48 -10.21 -6.28
C ALA A 140 3.98 -8.76 -6.47
N PRO A 141 5.26 -8.47 -6.19
CA PRO A 141 5.85 -7.14 -6.38
C PRO A 141 5.59 -6.54 -7.77
N GLU A 142 5.60 -7.38 -8.81
CA GLU A 142 5.41 -6.97 -10.20
C GLU A 142 4.00 -6.43 -10.45
N ASP A 143 3.02 -6.90 -9.68
CA ASP A 143 1.62 -6.52 -9.83
C ASP A 143 1.34 -5.10 -9.29
N ILE A 144 2.19 -4.59 -8.39
CA ILE A 144 2.12 -3.20 -7.90
C ILE A 144 2.58 -2.20 -8.96
N ALA A 145 3.45 -2.63 -9.88
CA ALA A 145 4.04 -1.77 -10.90
C ALA A 145 3.23 -1.72 -12.20
N LEU A 146 2.20 -2.56 -12.33
CA LEU A 146 1.32 -2.57 -13.50
C LEU A 146 0.53 -1.25 -13.57
N ARG A 147 1.00 -0.35 -14.42
CA ARG A 147 0.18 0.74 -14.96
C ARG A 147 -0.54 0.16 -16.17
N GLU A 148 -1.86 0.07 -16.09
CA GLU A 148 -2.69 -0.03 -17.30
C GLU A 148 -2.63 1.27 -18.09
#